data_AF-A0AAW0IN70-F1
#
_entry.id   AF-A0AAW0IN70-F1
#
_cell.length_a   1.000
_cell.length_b   1.000
_cell.length_c   1.000
_cell.angle_alpha   90.00
_cell.angle_beta   90.00
_cell.angle_gamma   90.00
#
_symmetry.space_group_name_H-M   'P 1'
#
loop_
_entity.id
_entity.type
_entity.pdbx_description
1 polymer ?
#
loop_
_entity_poly.entity_id
_entity_poly.type
_entity_poly.pdbx_seq_one_letter_code
_entity_poly.pdbx_strand_id
1 'polypeptide(L)'
;MNYRELLARFLPSQDDYKAEIFAIAGWLVWNRRNAIHFNRAVRPVDSICREAGSFLQEFLQARENEQSSSRPQVTQKWRPPAPNIYKINFDAVVFRASNLAGLGVIAPNLTYSFV
;
A
#
# COMPACT_ATOMS: atom_id res chain seq x y z
N MET A 1 23.60 4.36 3.92
CA MET A 1 22.66 3.58 3.09
C MET A 1 21.26 4.13 3.31
N ASN A 2 20.77 4.96 2.39
CA ASN A 2 19.40 5.50 2.45
C ASN A 2 18.43 4.63 1.62
N TYR A 3 17.12 4.80 1.81
CA TYR A 3 16.09 4.00 1.13
C TYR A 3 16.19 4.06 -0.42
N ARG A 4 16.63 5.20 -0.97
CA ARG A 4 16.81 5.39 -2.41
C ARG A 4 17.98 4.56 -2.98
N GLU A 5 19.09 4.48 -2.24
CA GLU A 5 20.24 3.63 -2.61
C GLU A 5 19.88 2.14 -2.54
N LEU A 6 19.07 1.77 -1.55
CA LEU A 6 18.53 0.42 -1.40
C LEU A 6 17.59 0.07 -2.57
N LEU A 7 16.63 0.94 -2.89
CA LEU A 7 15.75 0.74 -4.05
C LEU A 7 16.53 0.66 -5.37
N ALA A 8 17.49 1.56 -5.61
CA ALA A 8 18.27 1.56 -6.85
C ALA A 8 19.11 0.28 -7.04
N ARG A 9 19.45 -0.41 -5.95
CA ARG A 9 20.21 -1.66 -5.98
C ARG A 9 19.33 -2.90 -6.21
N PHE A 10 18.07 -2.84 -5.80
CA PHE A 10 17.12 -3.97 -5.93
C PHE A 10 16.20 -3.86 -7.15
N LEU A 11 15.85 -2.65 -7.61
CA LEU A 11 15.02 -2.47 -8.82
C LEU A 11 15.61 -3.12 -10.10
N PRO A 12 16.94 -3.18 -10.31
CA PRO A 12 17.52 -3.86 -11.46
C PRO A 12 17.68 -5.37 -11.28
N SER A 13 17.31 -5.95 -10.12
CA SER A 13 17.54 -7.38 -9.90
C SER A 13 16.63 -8.20 -10.81
N GLN A 14 17.22 -9.06 -11.64
CA GLN A 14 16.49 -10.03 -12.48
C GLN A 14 15.97 -11.24 -11.69
N ASP A 15 16.04 -11.18 -10.37
CA ASP A 15 15.57 -12.20 -9.44
C ASP A 15 14.30 -11.67 -8.77
N ASP A 16 13.15 -11.97 -9.40
CA ASP A 16 11.83 -11.46 -9.01
C ASP A 16 11.55 -11.74 -7.52
N TYR A 17 11.96 -12.91 -7.04
CA TYR A 17 11.78 -13.30 -5.63
C TYR A 17 12.53 -12.35 -4.66
N LYS A 18 13.77 -11.98 -4.98
CA LYS A 18 14.54 -11.03 -4.14
C LYS A 18 13.92 -9.64 -4.17
N ALA A 19 13.43 -9.20 -5.32
CA ALA A 19 12.75 -7.91 -5.45
C ALA A 19 11.43 -7.89 -4.66
N GLU A 20 10.64 -8.97 -4.72
CA GLU A 20 9.37 -9.12 -4.01
C GLU A 20 9.57 -9.12 -2.49
N ILE A 21 10.49 -9.95 -1.97
CA ILE A 21 10.83 -9.97 -0.55
C ILE A 21 11.31 -8.60 -0.08
N PHE A 22 12.15 -7.93 -0.88
CA PHE A 22 12.63 -6.60 -0.55
C PHE A 22 11.51 -5.57 -0.48
N ALA A 23 10.58 -5.58 -1.45
CA ALA A 23 9.42 -4.69 -1.47
C ALA A 23 8.50 -4.92 -0.27
N ILE A 24 8.18 -6.19 0.05
CA ILE A 24 7.35 -6.55 1.20
C ILE A 24 8.03 -6.14 2.51
N ALA A 25 9.33 -6.39 2.66
CA ALA A 25 10.08 -5.96 3.84
C ALA A 25 10.05 -4.43 4.01
N GLY A 26 10.22 -3.67 2.92
CA GLY A 26 10.10 -2.21 2.92
C GLY A 26 8.71 -1.75 3.37
N TRP A 27 7.66 -2.39 2.86
CA TRP A 27 6.28 -2.12 3.26
C TRP A 27 6.03 -2.45 4.75
N LEU A 28 6.56 -3.56 5.27
CA LEU A 28 6.47 -3.92 6.69
C LEU A 28 7.17 -2.92 7.61
N VAL A 29 8.35 -2.42 7.21
CA VAL A 29 9.06 -1.35 7.94
C VAL A 29 8.22 -0.08 7.99
N TRP A 30 7.62 0.31 6.86
CA TRP A 30 6.74 1.48 6.79
C TRP A 30 5.49 1.30 7.66
N ASN A 31 4.82 0.15 7.58
CA ASN A 31 3.67 -0.19 8.41
C ASN A 31 3.99 -0.14 9.89
N ARG A 32 5.15 -0.71 10.29
CA ARG A 32 5.61 -0.65 11.69
C ARG A 32 5.80 0.79 12.13
N ARG A 33 6.45 1.64 11.32
CA ARG A 33 6.63 3.06 11.63
C ARG A 33 5.30 3.78 11.81
N ASN A 34 4.32 3.51 10.95
CA ASN A 34 2.99 4.10 11.07
C ASN A 34 2.25 3.59 12.31
N ALA A 35 2.35 2.30 12.62
CA ALA A 35 1.76 1.75 13.82
C ALA A 35 2.32 2.40 15.10
N ILE A 36 3.63 2.64 15.17
CA ILE A 36 4.24 3.43 16.26
C ILE A 36 3.65 4.84 16.31
N HIS A 37 3.58 5.53 15.15
CA HIS A 37 3.06 6.90 15.09
C HIS A 37 1.61 7.02 15.55
N PHE A 38 0.77 6.03 15.24
CA PHE A 38 -0.64 5.97 15.65
C PHE A 38 -0.87 5.20 16.95
N ASN A 39 0.18 4.92 17.73
CA ASN A 39 0.11 4.21 19.01
C ASN A 39 -0.62 2.85 18.95
N ARG A 40 -0.40 2.11 17.86
CA ARG A 40 -0.95 0.75 17.61
C ARG A 40 0.07 -0.32 18.00
N ALA A 41 -0.41 -1.56 18.15
CA ALA A 41 0.45 -2.71 18.37
C ALA A 41 1.47 -2.90 17.23
N VAL A 42 2.71 -3.23 17.58
CA VAL A 42 3.83 -3.35 16.63
C VAL A 42 4.51 -4.70 16.78
N ARG A 43 4.78 -5.38 15.67
CA ARG A 43 5.53 -6.66 15.67
C ARG A 43 7.04 -6.41 15.72
N PRO A 44 7.86 -7.25 16.38
CA PRO A 44 9.31 -7.05 16.51
C PRO A 44 10.04 -6.81 15.18
N VAL A 45 11.12 -6.02 15.19
CA VAL A 45 11.86 -5.68 13.94
C VAL A 45 12.52 -6.91 13.34
N ASP A 46 13.05 -7.75 14.21
CA ASP A 46 13.65 -9.06 13.97
C ASP A 46 12.69 -10.06 13.30
N SER A 47 11.36 -9.83 13.38
CA SER A 47 10.41 -10.67 12.66
C SER A 47 10.19 -10.25 11.19
N ILE A 48 10.62 -9.06 10.77
CA ILE A 48 10.27 -8.49 9.45
C ILE A 48 10.64 -9.41 8.29
N CYS A 49 11.85 -9.99 8.28
CA CYS A 49 12.27 -10.86 7.18
C CYS A 49 11.44 -12.16 7.11
N ARG A 50 11.11 -12.75 8.27
CA ARG A 50 10.26 -13.93 8.36
C ARG A 50 8.84 -13.62 7.85
N GLU A 51 8.29 -12.49 8.29
CA GLU A 51 6.96 -12.02 7.89
C GLU A 51 6.89 -11.73 6.39
N ALA A 52 7.94 -11.15 5.81
CA ALA A 52 8.01 -10.90 4.39
C ALA A 52 7.94 -12.20 3.57
N GLY A 53 8.65 -13.25 4.01
CA GLY A 53 8.57 -14.58 3.41
C GLY A 53 7.18 -15.20 3.53
N SER A 54 6.57 -15.16 4.73
CA SER A 54 5.21 -15.67 4.96
C SER A 54 4.20 -14.97 4.05
N PHE A 55 4.28 -13.65 3.97
CA PHE A 55 3.37 -12.84 3.16
C PHE A 55 3.52 -13.13 1.66
N LEU A 56 4.75 -13.32 1.18
CA LEU A 56 4.97 -13.70 -0.21
C LEU A 56 4.38 -15.09 -0.51
N GLN A 57 4.58 -16.05 0.39
CA GLN A 57 4.01 -17.39 0.24
C GLN A 57 2.47 -17.34 0.21
N GLU A 58 1.84 -16.61 1.14
CA GLU A 58 0.38 -16.42 1.16
C GLU A 58 -0.12 -15.78 -0.13
N PHE A 59 0.60 -14.78 -0.65
CA PHE A 59 0.26 -14.11 -1.91
C PHE A 59 0.33 -15.08 -3.10
N LEU A 60 1.39 -15.87 -3.21
CA LEU A 60 1.55 -16.85 -4.29
C LEU A 60 0.44 -17.92 -4.24
N GLN A 61 0.13 -18.44 -3.05
CA GLN A 61 -0.97 -19.40 -2.85
C GLN A 61 -2.33 -18.79 -3.22
N ALA A 62 -2.59 -17.54 -2.83
CA ALA A 62 -3.83 -16.85 -3.18
C ALA A 62 -3.97 -16.65 -4.69
N ARG A 63 -2.88 -16.31 -5.39
CA ARG A 63 -2.87 -16.15 -6.86
C ARG A 63 -3.18 -17.45 -7.59
N GLU A 64 -2.64 -18.57 -7.13
CA GLU A 64 -2.91 -19.90 -7.71
C GLU A 64 -4.38 -20.31 -7.52
N ASN A 65 -4.95 -20.00 -6.35
CA ASN A 65 -6.37 -20.21 -6.06
C ASN A 65 -7.31 -19.33 -6.90
N GLU A 66 -6.90 -18.09 -7.20
CA GLU A 66 -7.70 -17.22 -8.07
C GLU A 66 -7.69 -17.67 -9.54
N GLN A 67 -6.54 -18.14 -10.05
CA GLN A 67 -6.41 -18.66 -11.42
C GLN A 67 -7.25 -19.92 -11.65
N SER A 68 -7.44 -20.74 -10.62
CA SER A 68 -8.25 -21.96 -10.68
C SER A 68 -9.75 -21.70 -10.49
N SER A 69 -10.14 -20.51 -10.01
CA SER A 69 -11.54 -20.13 -9.87
C SER A 69 -12.00 -19.24 -11.04
N SER A 70 -12.96 -19.70 -11.85
CA SER A 70 -13.71 -18.80 -12.75
C SER A 70 -14.68 -17.96 -11.92
N ARG A 71 -14.15 -17.10 -11.05
CA ARG A 71 -14.99 -16.23 -10.22
C ARG A 71 -15.70 -15.27 -11.19
N PRO A 72 -17.04 -15.18 -11.17
CA PRO A 72 -17.71 -14.18 -11.98
C PRO A 72 -17.12 -12.82 -11.61
N GLN A 73 -16.66 -12.06 -12.61
CA GLN A 73 -16.15 -10.71 -12.41
C GLN A 73 -17.25 -9.90 -11.74
N VAL A 74 -17.19 -9.76 -10.41
CA VAL A 74 -18.05 -8.84 -9.69
C VAL A 74 -17.57 -7.46 -10.12
N THR A 75 -18.29 -6.85 -11.04
CA THR A 75 -18.03 -5.46 -11.43
C THR A 75 -18.34 -4.60 -10.22
N GLN A 76 -17.35 -4.35 -9.37
CA GLN A 76 -17.50 -3.50 -8.21
C GLN A 76 -17.54 -2.05 -8.70
N LYS A 77 -18.75 -1.61 -9.09
CA LYS A 77 -19.00 -0.22 -9.43
C LYS A 77 -18.97 0.61 -8.15
N TRP A 78 -18.31 1.77 -8.22
CA TRP A 78 -18.32 2.73 -7.13
C TRP A 78 -19.76 3.06 -6.74
N ARG A 79 -20.04 3.07 -5.43
CA ARG A 79 -21.33 3.50 -4.87
C ARG A 79 -21.09 4.62 -3.86
N PRO A 80 -21.99 5.60 -3.80
CA PRO A 80 -21.93 6.62 -2.76
C PRO A 80 -22.04 5.99 -1.36
N PRO A 81 -21.38 6.57 -0.34
CA PRO A 81 -21.61 6.18 1.06
C PRO A 81 -23.09 6.25 1.48
N ALA A 82 -23.44 5.48 2.51
CA ALA A 82 -24.77 5.55 3.11
C ALA A 82 -25.07 6.94 3.70
N PRO A 83 -26.35 7.31 3.90
CA PRO A 83 -26.71 8.55 4.57
C PRO A 83 -25.96 8.71 5.91
N ASN A 84 -25.50 9.93 6.19
CA ASN A 84 -24.68 10.28 7.37
C ASN A 84 -23.28 9.64 7.43
N ILE A 85 -22.79 9.00 6.36
CA ILE A 85 -21.40 8.58 6.22
C ILE A 85 -20.70 9.50 5.22
N TYR A 86 -19.61 10.13 5.64
CA TYR A 86 -18.81 11.01 4.79
C TYR A 86 -17.53 10.30 4.34
N LYS A 87 -17.29 10.30 3.03
CA LYS A 87 -15.99 9.88 2.49
C LYS A 87 -15.13 11.10 2.28
N ILE A 88 -13.99 11.15 2.94
CA ILE A 88 -13.01 12.21 2.75
C ILE A 88 -11.85 11.62 1.93
N ASN A 89 -11.55 12.25 0.79
CA ASN A 89 -10.38 11.91 -0.01
C ASN A 89 -9.23 12.85 0.41
N PHE A 90 -8.05 12.27 0.61
CA PHE A 90 -6.82 13.00 0.89
C PHE A 90 -5.84 12.71 -0.24
N ASP A 91 -5.17 13.75 -0.72
CA ASP A 91 -4.06 13.61 -1.66
C ASP A 91 -2.90 14.51 -1.22
N ALA A 92 -1.68 14.11 -1.55
CA ALA A 92 -0.47 14.84 -1.17
C ALA A 92 0.38 15.12 -2.41
N VAL A 93 0.78 16.39 -2.55
CA VAL A 93 1.68 16.83 -3.61
C VAL A 93 3.01 17.25 -3.00
N VAL A 94 4.11 16.82 -3.61
CA VAL A 94 5.46 17.21 -3.18
C VAL A 94 6.07 18.14 -4.23
N PHE A 95 6.41 19.36 -3.80
CA PHE A 95 7.07 20.36 -4.62
C PHE A 95 8.58 20.26 -4.43
N ARG A 96 9.23 19.47 -5.29
CA ARG A 96 10.68 19.17 -5.18
C ARG A 96 11.56 20.42 -5.22
N ALA A 97 11.22 21.42 -6.05
CA ALA A 97 12.01 22.62 -6.23
C ALA A 97 12.08 23.51 -4.98
N SER A 98 11.03 23.48 -4.15
CA SER A 98 10.92 24.30 -2.94
C SER A 98 11.07 23.49 -1.64
N ASN A 99 11.28 22.18 -1.73
CA ASN A 99 11.29 21.26 -0.58
C ASN A 99 10.02 21.38 0.29
N LEU A 100 8.87 21.64 -0.35
CA LEU A 100 7.58 21.76 0.32
C LEU A 100 6.69 20.56 0.00
N ALA A 101 5.74 20.27 0.90
CA ALA A 101 4.67 19.32 0.68
C ALA A 101 3.32 20.00 0.94
N GLY A 102 2.36 19.79 0.03
CA GLY A 102 0.97 20.21 0.18
C GLY A 102 0.07 19.00 0.41
N LEU A 103 -0.95 19.16 1.26
CA LEU A 103 -2.01 18.17 1.48
C LEU A 103 -3.33 18.76 1.02
N GLY A 104 -3.98 18.08 0.08
CA GLY A 104 -5.33 18.37 -0.38
C GLY A 104 -6.34 17.45 0.32
N VAL A 105 -7.42 18.03 0.85
CA VAL A 105 -8.52 17.29 1.45
C VAL A 105 -9.80 17.67 0.75
N ILE A 106 -10.53 16.69 0.24
CA ILE A 106 -11.84 16.89 -0.39
C ILE A 106 -12.86 16.06 0.36
N ALA A 107 -13.88 16.72 0.89
CA ALA A 107 -15.12 16.09 1.35
C ALA A 107 -16.19 16.38 0.28
N PRO A 108 -16.40 15.49 -0.71
CA PRO A 108 -17.43 15.72 -1.69
C PRO A 108 -18.80 15.56 -1.04
N ASN A 109 -19.66 16.57 -1.15
CA ASN A 109 -21.09 16.37 -0.97
C ASN A 109 -21.57 15.40 -2.06
N LEU A 110 -22.53 14.52 -1.72
CA LEU A 110 -23.07 13.45 -2.58
C LEU A 110 -23.80 13.92 -3.86
N THR A 111 -23.54 15.13 -4.34
CA THR A 111 -24.26 15.74 -5.46
C THR A 111 -23.34 16.58 -6.34
N TYR A 112 -22.32 15.96 -6.93
CA TYR A 112 -21.72 16.51 -8.16
C TYR A 112 -21.40 15.37 -9.12
N SER A 113 -22.24 15.26 -10.15
CA SER A 113 -21.88 14.71 -11.45
C SER A 113 -20.80 15.61 -12.04
N PHE A 114 -19.62 15.07 -12.30
CA PHE A 114 -18.61 15.74 -13.11
C PHE A 114 -19.06 15.64 -14.58
N VAL A 115 -19.27 16.79 -15.22
CA VAL A 115 -19.24 16.93 -16.68
C VAL A 115 -17.77 16.98 -17.09
#